data_AF-A0A2E1QN95-F1
#
_entry.id   AF-A0A2E1QN95-F1
#
_cell.length_a   1.000
_cell.length_b   1.000
_cell.length_c   1.000
_cell.angle_alpha   90.00
_cell.angle_beta   90.00
_cell.angle_gamma   90.00
#
_symmetry.space_group_name_H-M   'P 1'
#
loop_
_entity.id
_entity.type
_entity.pdbx_description
1 polymer ?
#
loop_
_entity_poly.entity_id
_entity_poly.type
_entity_poly.pdbx_seq_one_letter_code
_entity_poly.pdbx_strand_id
1 'polypeptide(L)'
;MKLNGYIEGYFGKLLSWNEREEILQQIVDQKLNTYFYCPKEDPYHRLNWKEPYPESIKKGLGQFSKSCRANEVKFLFGISPGIYFKNSYDELFRKISESRQLEILDVVILFDDLFEEQNGEKHAE
;
A
#
# COMPACT_ATOMS: atom_id res chain seq x y z
N MET A 1 -19.13 -4.56 6.30
CA MET A 1 -18.36 -3.74 7.28
C MET A 1 -17.90 -2.48 6.58
N LYS A 2 -18.08 -1.31 7.20
CA LYS A 2 -17.59 -0.04 6.66
C LYS A 2 -16.11 0.11 7.00
N LEU A 3 -15.28 0.46 6.02
CA LEU A 3 -13.87 0.78 6.25
C LEU A 3 -13.78 2.20 6.84
N ASN A 4 -13.11 2.35 7.98
CA ASN A 4 -12.79 3.63 8.59
C ASN A 4 -11.37 3.58 9.16
N GLY A 5 -10.55 4.58 8.87
CA GLY A 5 -9.15 4.46 9.23
C GLY A 5 -8.23 5.41 8.50
N TYR A 6 -6.98 4.98 8.40
CA TYR A 6 -5.87 5.77 7.92
C TYR A 6 -5.39 5.28 6.54
N ILE A 7 -4.96 6.23 5.71
CA ILE A 7 -4.34 5.96 4.42
C ILE A 7 -2.96 6.64 4.37
N GLU A 8 -1.90 5.85 4.18
CA GLU A 8 -0.53 6.33 3.95
C GLU A 8 -0.38 6.69 2.46
N GLY A 9 -1.19 7.62 1.94
CA GLY A 9 -1.33 7.87 0.49
C GLY A 9 -0.68 9.16 -0.03
N TYR A 10 0.07 9.87 0.82
CA TYR A 10 0.68 11.17 0.52
C TYR A 10 2.07 11.05 -0.14
N PHE A 11 2.52 12.16 -0.75
CA PHE A 11 3.91 12.39 -1.15
C PHE A 11 4.72 12.96 0.01
N GLY A 12 6.01 12.63 0.11
CA GLY A 12 6.89 13.15 1.17
C GLY A 12 7.56 12.06 2.00
N LYS A 13 7.60 12.16 3.33
CA LYS A 13 8.39 11.20 4.13
C LYS A 13 7.84 9.77 4.04
N LEU A 14 8.67 8.82 3.59
CA LEU A 14 8.38 7.39 3.76
C LEU A 14 8.51 7.01 5.25
N LEU A 15 7.44 6.48 5.85
CA LEU A 15 7.44 6.12 7.26
C LEU A 15 8.37 4.93 7.54
N SER A 16 9.00 4.96 8.70
CA SER A 16 9.65 3.79 9.30
C SER A 16 8.61 2.80 9.83
N TRP A 17 9.01 1.55 10.09
CA TRP A 17 8.11 0.55 10.66
C TRP A 17 7.59 0.92 12.05
N ASN A 18 8.43 1.54 12.90
CA ASN A 18 8.02 1.98 14.23
C ASN A 18 6.94 3.07 14.16
N GLU A 19 7.08 4.03 13.25
CA GLU A 19 6.06 5.07 13.04
C GLU A 19 4.74 4.47 12.56
N ARG A 20 4.77 3.41 11.74
CA ARG A 20 3.55 2.69 11.32
C ARG A 20 2.88 1.99 12.50
N GLU A 21 3.64 1.39 13.42
CA GLU A 21 3.11 0.77 14.65
C GLU A 21 2.50 1.81 15.59
N GLU A 22 3.11 3.00 15.72
CA GLU A 22 2.54 4.12 16.47
C GLU A 22 1.18 4.58 15.89
N ILE A 23 1.09 4.70 14.56
CA ILE A 23 -0.16 5.01 13.87
C ILE A 23 -1.18 3.89 14.06
N LEU A 24 -0.77 2.62 13.98
CA LEU A 24 -1.65 1.49 14.24
C LEU A 24 -2.25 1.57 15.65
N GLN A 25 -1.45 1.93 16.66
CA GLN A 25 -1.98 2.11 18.01
C GLN A 25 -3.02 3.25 18.08
N GLN A 26 -2.80 4.35 17.37
CA GLN A 26 -3.79 5.43 17.28
C GLN A 26 -5.08 4.97 16.58
N ILE A 27 -4.99 4.14 15.54
CA ILE A 27 -6.17 3.55 14.87
C ILE A 27 -6.99 2.74 15.90
N VAL A 28 -6.32 1.91 16.71
CA VAL A 28 -6.96 1.09 17.75
C VAL A 28 -7.59 1.96 18.85
N ASP A 29 -6.85 2.92 19.39
CA ASP A 29 -7.31 3.81 20.47
C ASP A 29 -8.56 4.61 20.05
N GLN A 30 -8.61 5.01 18.78
CA GLN A 30 -9.73 5.74 18.18
C GLN A 30 -10.88 4.83 17.68
N LYS A 31 -10.77 3.51 17.87
CA LYS A 31 -11.77 2.51 17.41
C LYS A 31 -12.01 2.55 15.90
N LEU A 32 -10.97 2.88 15.14
CA LEU A 32 -10.91 2.74 13.69
C LEU A 32 -10.49 1.31 13.33
N ASN A 33 -10.65 0.91 12.07
CA ASN A 33 -10.53 -0.50 11.70
C ASN A 33 -9.67 -0.78 10.45
N THR A 34 -9.02 0.23 9.87
CA THR A 34 -8.30 0.07 8.60
C THR A 34 -6.99 0.86 8.56
N TYR A 35 -5.92 0.21 8.11
CA TYR A 35 -4.68 0.84 7.65
C TYR A 35 -4.51 0.55 6.17
N PHE A 36 -4.45 1.59 5.34
CA PHE A 36 -4.20 1.46 3.90
C PHE A 36 -2.77 1.90 3.56
N TYR A 37 -1.93 0.91 3.25
CA TYR A 37 -0.57 1.11 2.78
C TYR A 37 -0.55 1.45 1.29
N CYS A 38 -0.29 2.71 0.96
CA CYS A 38 -0.04 3.15 -0.42
C CYS A 38 0.95 4.33 -0.52
N PRO A 39 2.10 4.30 0.20
CA PRO A 39 3.02 5.43 0.23
C PRO A 39 3.59 5.70 -1.15
N LYS A 40 3.44 6.94 -1.63
CA LYS A 40 3.90 7.34 -2.98
C LYS A 40 5.42 7.24 -3.14
N GLU A 41 6.17 7.35 -2.03
CA GLU A 41 7.63 7.20 -2.00
C GLU A 41 8.13 5.76 -1.87
N ASP A 42 7.27 4.75 -1.65
CA ASP A 42 7.73 3.37 -1.76
C ASP A 42 7.91 3.03 -3.25
N PRO A 43 9.16 2.85 -3.73
CA PRO A 43 9.38 2.55 -5.14
C PRO A 43 8.70 1.25 -5.55
N TYR A 44 8.62 0.26 -4.66
CA TYR A 44 7.99 -1.03 -4.97
C TYR A 44 6.46 -0.95 -4.94
N HIS A 45 5.86 0.09 -4.35
CA HIS A 45 4.43 0.34 -4.49
C HIS A 45 4.10 0.90 -5.88
N ARG A 46 4.95 1.78 -6.43
CA ARG A 46 4.65 2.61 -7.62
C ARG A 46 5.68 2.53 -8.74
N LEU A 47 6.86 3.11 -8.61
CA LEU A 47 7.81 3.29 -9.73
C LEU A 47 8.41 1.96 -10.23
N ASN A 48 8.77 1.10 -9.29
CA ASN A 48 9.35 -0.23 -9.48
C ASN A 48 8.32 -1.31 -9.08
N TRP A 49 7.04 -1.08 -9.36
CA TRP A 49 5.98 -1.99 -8.93
C TRP A 49 6.15 -3.41 -9.47
N LYS A 50 6.82 -3.58 -10.61
CA LYS A 50 7.14 -4.90 -11.17
C LYS A 50 8.18 -5.65 -10.35
N GLU A 51 9.04 -4.96 -9.59
CA GLU A 51 10.09 -5.61 -8.83
C GLU A 51 9.55 -6.27 -7.54
N PRO A 52 10.07 -7.44 -7.16
CA PRO A 52 9.76 -8.02 -5.85
C PRO A 52 10.28 -7.11 -4.74
N TYR A 53 9.61 -7.13 -3.59
CA TYR A 53 10.16 -6.45 -2.41
C TYR A 53 11.47 -7.12 -1.95
N PRO A 54 12.48 -6.35 -1.53
CA PRO A 54 13.65 -6.87 -0.82
C PRO A 54 13.22 -7.61 0.45
N GLU A 55 13.99 -8.63 0.84
CA GLU A 55 13.64 -9.49 1.98
C GLU A 55 13.50 -8.71 3.31
N SER A 56 14.29 -7.66 3.50
CA SER A 56 14.17 -6.77 4.66
C SER A 56 12.83 -6.05 4.71
N ILE A 57 12.30 -5.62 3.57
CA ILE A 57 11.00 -4.94 3.48
C ILE A 57 9.87 -5.96 3.61
N LYS A 58 10.00 -7.15 3.00
CA LYS A 58 9.06 -8.27 3.17
C LYS A 58 8.87 -8.65 4.63
N LYS A 59 9.97 -8.75 5.39
CA LYS A 59 9.92 -9.02 6.83
C LYS A 59 9.13 -7.94 7.58
N GLY A 60 9.38 -6.67 7.28
CA GLY A 60 8.65 -5.55 7.89
C GLY A 60 7.16 -5.56 7.55
N LEU A 61 6.81 -5.77 6.27
CA LEU A 61 5.42 -5.91 5.82
C LEU A 61 4.70 -7.07 6.51
N GLY A 62 5.34 -8.24 6.61
CA GLY A 62 4.77 -9.41 7.28
C GLY A 62 4.58 -9.19 8.79
N GLN A 63 5.55 -8.55 9.46
CA GLN A 63 5.44 -8.18 10.87
C GLN A 63 4.31 -7.18 11.10
N PHE A 64 4.23 -6.12 10.30
CA PHE A 64 3.19 -5.11 10.43
C PHE A 64 1.79 -5.66 10.10
N SER A 65 1.69 -6.52 9.08
CA SER A 65 0.46 -7.26 8.75
C SER A 65 -0.01 -8.12 9.93
N LYS A 66 0.92 -8.78 10.63
CA LYS A 66 0.63 -9.53 11.85
C LYS A 66 0.15 -8.62 12.99
N SER A 67 0.78 -7.47 13.21
CA SER A 67 0.36 -6.47 14.21
C SER A 67 -1.05 -5.96 13.92
N CYS A 68 -1.37 -5.66 12.66
CA CYS A 68 -2.72 -5.25 12.25
C CYS A 68 -3.76 -6.33 12.57
N ARG A 69 -3.50 -7.60 12.19
CA ARG A 69 -4.41 -8.72 12.50
C ARG A 69 -4.61 -8.91 14.00
N ALA A 70 -3.56 -8.83 14.80
CA ALA A 70 -3.63 -8.98 16.26
C ALA A 70 -4.50 -7.90 16.93
N ASN A 71 -4.64 -6.75 16.28
CA ASN A 71 -5.47 -5.62 16.72
C ASN A 71 -6.81 -5.51 15.98
N GLU A 72 -7.21 -6.53 15.21
CA GLU A 72 -8.44 -6.53 14.41
C GLU A 72 -8.54 -5.37 13.38
N VAL A 73 -7.38 -4.83 12.98
CA VAL A 73 -7.28 -3.79 11.95
C VAL A 73 -7.04 -4.44 10.59
N LYS A 74 -7.86 -4.07 9.60
CA LYS A 74 -7.65 -4.48 8.22
C LYS A 74 -6.43 -3.78 7.63
N PHE A 75 -5.47 -4.58 7.16
CA PHE A 75 -4.32 -4.07 6.43
C PHE A 75 -4.57 -4.18 4.93
N LEU A 76 -4.87 -3.04 4.30
CA LEU A 76 -5.05 -2.94 2.86
C LEU A 76 -3.70 -2.63 2.22
N PHE A 77 -3.28 -3.48 1.28
CA PHE A 77 -2.00 -3.35 0.61
C PHE A 77 -2.18 -2.81 -0.80
N GLY A 78 -1.70 -1.60 -1.03
CA GLY A 78 -1.78 -0.90 -2.30
C GLY A 78 -0.71 -1.35 -3.28
N ILE A 79 -1.09 -1.45 -4.55
CA ILE A 79 -0.18 -1.57 -5.69
C ILE A 79 -0.62 -0.51 -6.71
N SER A 80 0.31 0.33 -7.18
CA SER A 80 0.06 1.32 -8.23
C SER A 80 0.77 0.90 -9.52
N PRO A 81 0.18 0.01 -10.34
CA PRO A 81 0.87 -0.60 -11.47
C PRO A 81 0.76 0.22 -12.76
N GLY A 82 0.17 1.41 -12.73
CA GLY A 82 -0.17 2.14 -13.95
C GLY A 82 1.03 2.62 -14.77
N ILE A 83 2.18 2.87 -14.13
CA ILE A 83 3.42 3.24 -14.83
C ILE A 83 3.97 2.01 -15.56
N TYR A 84 4.06 2.08 -16.90
CA TYR A 84 4.51 0.98 -17.78
C TYR A 84 3.68 -0.31 -17.66
N PHE A 85 2.35 -0.23 -17.48
CA PHE A 85 1.48 -1.40 -17.28
C PHE A 85 1.36 -2.36 -18.47
N LYS A 86 1.63 -1.90 -19.70
CA LYS A 86 1.34 -2.66 -20.94
C LYS A 86 1.81 -4.12 -20.85
N ASN A 87 0.88 -5.06 -21.05
CA ASN A 87 1.10 -6.52 -20.99
C ASN A 87 1.80 -7.02 -19.72
N SER A 88 1.59 -6.39 -18.55
CA SER A 88 2.31 -6.70 -17.30
C SER A 88 1.44 -7.42 -16.26
N TYR A 89 0.51 -8.26 -16.70
CA TYR A 89 -0.41 -8.99 -15.80
C TYR A 89 0.33 -10.00 -14.94
N ASP A 90 1.34 -10.68 -15.48
CA ASP A 90 2.11 -11.70 -14.75
C ASP A 90 2.88 -11.08 -13.57
N GLU A 91 3.47 -9.90 -13.75
CA GLU A 91 4.13 -9.15 -12.69
C GLU A 91 3.14 -8.71 -11.60
N LEU A 92 1.95 -8.26 -11.99
CA LEU A 92 0.89 -7.87 -11.05
C LEU A 92 0.43 -9.06 -10.23
N PHE A 93 0.13 -10.20 -10.88
CA PHE A 93 -0.28 -11.42 -10.18
C PHE A 93 0.83 -12.00 -9.31
N ARG A 94 2.10 -11.92 -9.74
CA ARG A 94 3.24 -12.30 -8.89
C ARG A 94 3.29 -11.44 -7.64
N LYS A 95 3.11 -10.13 -7.76
CA LYS A 95 3.12 -9.21 -6.60
C LYS A 95 1.98 -9.46 -5.62
N ILE A 96 0.77 -9.74 -6.14
CA ILE A 96 -0.38 -10.17 -5.34
C ILE A 96 -0.08 -11.50 -4.64
N SER A 97 0.60 -12.43 -5.32
CA SER A 97 0.99 -13.72 -4.73
C SER A 97 2.04 -13.55 -3.63
N GLU A 98 2.99 -12.63 -3.79
CA GLU A 98 3.97 -12.27 -2.76
C GLU A 98 3.29 -11.66 -1.53
N SER A 99 2.29 -10.79 -1.69
CA SER A 99 1.56 -10.24 -0.52
C SER A 99 0.87 -11.35 0.27
N ARG A 100 0.29 -12.34 -0.41
CA ARG A 100 -0.36 -13.50 0.24
C ARG A 100 0.62 -14.35 1.05
N GLN A 101 1.86 -14.52 0.59
CA GLN A 101 2.91 -15.23 1.35
C GLN A 101 3.26 -14.51 2.67
N LEU A 102 3.01 -13.21 2.75
CA LEU A 102 3.15 -12.39 3.96
C LEU A 102 1.86 -12.28 4.78
N GLU A 103 0.87 -13.15 4.48
CA GLU A 103 -0.47 -13.16 5.09
C GLU A 103 -1.23 -11.83 4.90
N ILE A 104 -0.95 -11.11 3.80
CA ILE A 104 -1.67 -9.90 3.39
C ILE A 104 -2.71 -10.30 2.34
N LEU A 105 -3.98 -10.25 2.72
CA LEU A 105 -5.08 -10.79 1.91
C LEU A 105 -5.88 -9.72 1.16
N ASP A 106 -5.98 -8.51 1.73
CA ASP A 106 -6.71 -7.40 1.14
C ASP A 106 -5.76 -6.55 0.28
N VAL A 107 -5.86 -6.67 -1.04
CA VAL A 107 -5.06 -5.90 -2.00
C VAL A 107 -5.92 -4.86 -2.70
N VAL A 108 -5.37 -3.66 -2.87
CA VAL A 108 -6.00 -2.55 -3.60
C VAL A 108 -5.11 -2.17 -4.79
N ILE A 109 -5.69 -2.07 -5.97
CA ILE A 109 -4.98 -1.65 -7.19
C ILE A 109 -5.35 -0.20 -7.47
N LEU A 110 -4.35 0.66 -7.62
CA LEU A 110 -4.54 2.09 -7.83
C LEU A 110 -4.05 2.54 -9.21
N PHE A 111 -4.84 3.40 -9.86
CA PHE A 111 -4.52 4.02 -11.15
C PHE A 111 -4.56 5.56 -11.05
N ASP A 112 -4.29 6.10 -9.86
CA ASP A 112 -4.12 7.54 -9.62
C ASP A 112 -2.72 8.02 -10.05
N ASP A 113 -2.58 9.32 -10.30
CA ASP A 113 -1.31 9.99 -10.63
C ASP A 113 -0.53 9.36 -11.82
N LEU A 114 -1.28 8.91 -12.83
CA LEU A 114 -0.76 8.39 -14.09
C LEU A 114 -0.74 9.52 -15.13
N PHE A 115 0.41 10.18 -15.26
CA PHE A 115 0.57 11.27 -16.22
C PHE A 115 1.35 10.78 -17.45
N GLU A 116 0.73 10.81 -18.63
CA GLU A 116 1.45 10.81 -19.92
C GLU A 116 1.58 12.23 -20.49
N GLU A 117 0.61 13.12 -20.25
CA GLU A 117 0.67 14.58 -20.49
C GLU A 117 -0.12 15.31 -19.39
N GLN A 118 0.45 16.36 -18.79
CA GLN A 118 -0.22 17.17 -17.76
C GLN A 118 -0.98 18.32 -18.42
N ASN A 119 -2.32 18.30 -18.35
CA ASN A 119 -3.10 19.53 -18.48
C ASN A 119 -4.05 19.66 -17.28
N GLY A 120 -3.68 20.54 -16.34
CA GLY A 120 -4.35 20.73 -15.06
C GLY A 120 -5.80 21.24 -15.19
N GLU A 121 -6.20 21.77 -16.34
CA GLU A 121 -7.59 22.17 -16.60
C GLU A 121 -8.58 20.99 -16.61
N LYS A 122 -8.13 19.76 -16.92
CA LYS A 122 -9.02 18.58 -16.99
C LYS A 122 -9.19 17.82 -15.66
N HIS A 123 -8.46 18.19 -14.62
CA HIS A 123 -8.50 17.49 -13.32
C HIS A 123 -9.49 18.13 -12.33
N ALA A 124 -9.99 19.33 -12.64
CA ALA A 124 -10.88 20.10 -11.78
C ALA A 124 -12.34 20.19 -12.29
N GLU A 125 -12.65 19.54 -13.41
CA GLU A 125 -14.01 19.26 -13.88
C GLU A 125 -14.39 17.81 -13.58
#